data_AF-A0A1E3Q9S6-F1
#
_entry.id   AF-A0A1E3Q9S6-F1
#
_cell.length_a   1.000
_cell.length_b   1.000
_cell.length_c   1.000
_cell.angle_alpha   90.00
_cell.angle_beta   90.00
_cell.angle_gamma   90.00
#
_symmetry.space_group_name_H-M   'P 1'
#
loop_
_entity.id
_entity.type
_entity.pdbx_description
1 polymer ?
#
loop_
_entity_poly.entity_id
_entity_poly.type
_entity_poly.pdbx_seq_one_letter_code
_entity_poly.pdbx_strand_id
1 'polypeptide(L)'
;MHLILEGIVPRTFEIWIEASKKRKRGQELRHGTFQLGQLAKPLVEDLAGLGGLGADIKESALEVPAALARSPENIYQHYRSYRAQNWFDFLQLFAHPLLDGRASLEVRKNLALLARIYSVSTQGVLTEEDIRYLEGAVLEFVKSYENLYSDPAVCTSNLHGILHLADGAKNCGPAWGYWQSR
;
A
#
# COMPACT_ATOMS: atom_id res chain seq x y z
N MET A 1 9.90 -13.22 0.93
CA MET A 1 8.61 -12.62 1.28
C MET A 1 8.81 -11.14 1.13
N HIS A 2 8.14 -10.57 0.15
CA HIS A 2 8.34 -9.18 -0.24
C HIS A 2 7.67 -8.26 0.78
N LEU A 3 8.46 -7.58 1.62
CA LEU A 3 7.96 -6.81 2.76
C LEU A 3 6.87 -5.79 2.39
N ILE A 4 7.06 -5.04 1.30
CA ILE A 4 6.09 -4.05 0.82
C ILE A 4 4.92 -4.71 0.07
N LEU A 5 5.18 -5.46 -1.01
CA LEU A 5 4.15 -5.96 -1.93
C LEU A 5 3.36 -7.16 -1.41
N GLU A 6 3.91 -7.97 -0.51
CA GLU A 6 3.21 -9.12 0.09
C GLU A 6 2.80 -8.84 1.54
N GLY A 7 3.26 -7.73 2.12
CA GLY A 7 3.01 -7.35 3.52
C GLY A 7 2.18 -6.08 3.65
N ILE A 8 2.81 -4.93 3.41
CA ILE A 8 2.23 -3.61 3.73
C ILE A 8 1.08 -3.24 2.79
N VAL A 9 1.27 -3.35 1.47
CA VAL A 9 0.26 -2.94 0.48
C VAL A 9 -1.03 -3.77 0.60
N PRO A 10 -0.97 -5.13 0.61
CA PRO A 10 -2.17 -5.95 0.74
C PRO A 10 -2.92 -5.66 2.03
N ARG A 11 -2.18 -5.53 3.14
CA ARG A 11 -2.79 -5.26 4.45
C ARG A 11 -3.48 -3.89 4.49
N THR A 12 -2.87 -2.89 3.88
CA THR A 12 -3.46 -1.55 3.77
C THR A 12 -4.75 -1.59 2.97
N PHE A 13 -4.76 -2.31 1.84
CA PHE A 13 -5.96 -2.48 1.03
C PHE A 13 -7.08 -3.25 1.77
N GLU A 14 -6.74 -4.28 2.54
CA GLU A 14 -7.68 -5.01 3.39
C GLU A 14 -8.36 -4.10 4.42
N ILE A 15 -7.60 -3.21 5.05
CA ILE A 15 -8.13 -2.23 6.01
C ILE A 15 -9.21 -1.37 5.33
N TRP A 16 -8.96 -0.92 4.09
CA TRP A 16 -9.94 -0.14 3.32
C TRP A 16 -11.21 -0.93 2.98
N ILE A 17 -11.06 -2.21 2.60
CA ILE A 17 -12.20 -3.10 2.30
C ILE A 17 -13.07 -3.30 3.55
N GLU A 18 -12.44 -3.61 4.68
CA GLU A 18 -13.17 -3.84 5.93
C GLU A 18 -13.83 -2.57 6.47
N ALA A 19 -13.16 -1.40 6.33
CA ALA A 19 -13.76 -0.10 6.60
C ALA A 19 -15.02 0.14 5.74
N SER A 20 -14.93 -0.10 4.42
CA SER A 20 -16.05 0.06 3.48
C SER A 20 -17.24 -0.86 3.83
N LYS A 21 -16.99 -2.14 4.11
CA LYS A 21 -18.04 -3.11 4.47
C LYS A 21 -18.74 -2.80 5.78
N LYS A 22 -18.00 -2.35 6.81
CA LYS A 22 -18.61 -1.98 8.10
C LYS A 22 -19.50 -0.74 7.97
N ARG A 23 -19.06 0.25 7.16
CA ARG A 23 -19.87 1.44 6.84
C ARG A 23 -21.17 1.08 6.11
N LYS A 24 -21.12 0.23 5.07
CA LYS A 24 -22.33 -0.22 4.33
C LYS A 24 -23.37 -0.91 5.21
N ARG A 25 -22.94 -1.58 6.29
CA ARG A 25 -23.82 -2.31 7.21
C ARG A 25 -24.41 -1.45 8.33
N GLY A 26 -24.09 -0.15 8.38
CA GLY A 26 -24.57 0.76 9.43
C GLY A 26 -24.12 0.36 10.85
N GLN A 27 -23.09 -0.48 10.97
CA GLN A 27 -22.61 -0.95 12.26
C GLN A 27 -21.68 0.10 12.88
N GLU A 28 -21.94 0.49 14.14
CA GLU A 28 -20.94 1.20 14.93
C GLU A 28 -19.70 0.32 15.07
N LEU A 29 -18.55 0.95 14.88
CA LEU A 29 -17.24 0.34 14.92
C LEU A 29 -16.86 0.08 16.39
N ARG A 30 -17.50 -0.89 17.04
CA ARG A 30 -17.28 -1.19 18.47
C ARG A 30 -16.30 -2.34 18.71
N HIS A 31 -15.39 -2.02 19.62
CA HIS A 31 -14.47 -2.79 20.46
C HIS A 31 -14.47 -4.33 20.35
N GLY A 32 -13.28 -4.90 20.12
CA GLY A 32 -12.99 -6.31 20.36
C GLY A 32 -11.95 -6.92 19.42
N THR A 33 -11.65 -6.33 18.26
CA THR A 33 -10.60 -6.85 17.35
C THR A 33 -10.00 -5.83 16.38
N PHE A 34 -10.53 -4.60 16.25
CA PHE A 34 -9.92 -3.47 15.53
C PHE A 34 -10.78 -2.21 15.78
N GLN A 35 -10.21 -1.10 16.26
CA GLN A 35 -10.95 0.16 16.50
C GLN A 35 -11.09 0.99 15.22
N LEU A 36 -11.64 0.45 14.13
CA LEU A 36 -11.88 1.23 12.89
C LEU A 36 -12.75 2.50 13.06
N GLY A 37 -13.37 2.69 14.24
CA GLY A 37 -14.37 3.72 14.57
C GLY A 37 -13.92 5.16 14.52
N GLN A 38 -12.64 5.41 14.73
CA GLN A 38 -12.07 6.75 14.67
C GLN A 38 -11.03 6.91 13.55
N LEU A 39 -10.65 5.80 12.90
CA LEU A 39 -9.48 5.70 12.01
C LEU A 39 -9.75 6.06 10.55
N ALA A 40 -11.00 6.33 10.19
CA ALA A 40 -11.41 6.47 8.79
C ALA A 40 -12.27 7.71 8.51
N LYS A 41 -12.38 8.65 9.46
CA LYS A 41 -13.38 9.73 9.36
C LYS A 41 -13.14 10.68 8.17
N PRO A 42 -11.89 11.06 7.83
CA PRO A 42 -11.59 11.74 6.55
C PRO A 42 -10.88 10.83 5.54
N LEU A 43 -10.28 9.72 5.99
CA LEU A 43 -9.35 8.91 5.21
C LEU A 43 -9.98 8.43 3.91
N VAL A 44 -11.28 8.19 4.00
CA VAL A 44 -12.06 7.74 2.90
C VAL A 44 -13.53 8.15 2.96
N GLU A 45 -13.78 9.40 2.58
CA GLU A 45 -15.14 9.93 2.58
C GLU A 45 -16.05 9.20 1.55
N ASP A 46 -15.49 8.46 0.57
CA ASP A 46 -16.26 7.85 -0.54
C ASP A 46 -15.93 6.38 -0.99
N LEU A 47 -15.44 5.46 -0.14
CA LEU A 47 -15.27 4.01 -0.55
C LEU A 47 -16.60 3.23 -0.64
N ALA A 48 -17.74 3.91 -0.76
CA ALA A 48 -18.82 3.32 -1.54
C ALA A 48 -18.31 2.90 -2.94
N GLY A 49 -17.30 3.62 -3.47
CA GLY A 49 -16.66 3.42 -4.76
C GLY A 49 -15.48 2.43 -4.85
N LEU A 50 -15.14 1.61 -3.83
CA LEU A 50 -14.10 0.56 -4.04
C LEU A 50 -14.49 -0.44 -5.13
N GLY A 51 -15.78 -0.73 -5.25
CA GLY A 51 -16.30 -1.52 -6.36
C GLY A 51 -16.08 -0.83 -7.70
N GLY A 52 -16.23 0.51 -7.73
CA GLY A 52 -15.89 1.35 -8.88
C GLY A 52 -14.40 1.30 -9.20
N LEU A 53 -13.52 1.44 -8.21
CA LEU A 53 -12.07 1.31 -8.39
C LEU A 53 -11.69 -0.03 -9.02
N GLY A 54 -12.28 -1.13 -8.54
CA GLY A 54 -12.07 -2.44 -9.16
C GLY A 54 -12.59 -2.53 -10.60
N ALA A 55 -13.72 -1.87 -10.90
CA ALA A 55 -14.26 -1.81 -12.25
C ALA A 55 -13.35 -1.00 -13.18
N ASP A 56 -12.90 0.18 -12.75
CA ASP A 56 -12.02 1.07 -13.54
C ASP A 56 -10.68 0.40 -13.84
N ILE A 57 -10.09 -0.31 -12.85
CA ILE A 57 -8.88 -1.11 -13.07
C ILE A 57 -9.13 -2.13 -14.17
N LYS A 58 -10.26 -2.86 -14.12
CA LYS A 58 -10.59 -3.86 -15.13
C LYS A 58 -10.85 -3.24 -16.50
N GLU A 59 -11.50 -2.09 -16.57
CA GLU A 59 -11.77 -1.38 -17.83
C GLU A 59 -10.48 -0.85 -18.46
N SER A 60 -9.52 -0.39 -17.65
CA SER A 60 -8.20 0.04 -18.13
C SER A 60 -7.41 -1.06 -18.83
N ALA A 61 -7.80 -2.34 -18.69
CA ALA A 61 -7.12 -3.47 -19.32
C ALA A 61 -7.05 -3.38 -20.86
N LEU A 62 -7.99 -2.65 -21.48
CA LEU A 62 -8.00 -2.43 -22.92
C LEU A 62 -6.95 -1.40 -23.37
N GLU A 63 -6.52 -0.53 -22.47
CA GLU A 63 -5.64 0.60 -22.75
C GLU A 63 -4.21 0.37 -22.25
N VAL A 64 -4.03 -0.46 -21.22
CA VAL A 64 -2.71 -0.77 -20.66
C VAL A 64 -1.96 -1.71 -21.62
N PRO A 65 -0.83 -1.27 -22.21
CA PRO A 65 0.00 -2.13 -23.02
C PRO A 65 0.46 -3.35 -22.23
N ALA A 66 0.35 -4.55 -22.81
CA ALA A 66 0.79 -5.79 -22.18
C ALA A 66 2.30 -5.79 -21.80
N ALA A 67 3.08 -4.87 -22.38
CA ALA A 67 4.48 -4.64 -22.03
C ALA A 67 4.69 -3.90 -20.70
N LEU A 68 3.68 -3.16 -20.22
CA LEU A 68 3.79 -2.33 -19.00
C LEU A 68 3.24 -3.03 -17.76
N ALA A 69 2.16 -3.80 -17.90
CA ALA A 69 1.57 -4.56 -16.80
C ALA A 69 0.88 -5.81 -17.31
N ARG A 70 0.56 -6.74 -16.41
CA ARG A 70 -0.41 -7.80 -16.74
C ARG A 70 -1.78 -7.16 -16.92
N SER A 71 -2.64 -7.84 -17.68
CA SER A 71 -4.04 -7.43 -17.81
C SER A 71 -4.65 -7.18 -16.42
N PRO A 72 -5.01 -5.93 -16.09
CA PRO A 72 -5.47 -5.58 -14.77
C PRO A 72 -6.82 -6.24 -14.46
N GLU A 73 -6.90 -6.89 -13.30
CA GLU A 73 -8.12 -7.55 -12.81
C GLU A 73 -8.86 -6.67 -11.82
N ASN A 74 -10.14 -6.94 -11.59
CA ASN A 74 -10.91 -6.22 -10.57
C ASN A 74 -10.33 -6.49 -9.16
N ILE A 75 -9.54 -5.54 -8.64
CA ILE A 75 -8.86 -5.66 -7.35
C ILE A 75 -9.86 -5.86 -6.20
N TYR A 76 -11.04 -5.25 -6.27
CA TYR A 76 -12.05 -5.39 -5.23
C TYR A 76 -12.55 -6.83 -5.09
N GLN A 77 -12.66 -7.56 -6.21
CA GLN A 77 -13.07 -8.95 -6.24
C GLN A 77 -11.90 -9.92 -5.98
N HIS A 78 -10.70 -9.60 -6.43
CA HIS A 78 -9.59 -10.54 -6.52
C HIS A 78 -8.36 -10.20 -5.66
N TYR A 79 -8.40 -9.17 -4.79
CA TYR A 79 -7.23 -8.77 -3.98
C TYR A 79 -6.59 -9.92 -3.16
N ARG A 80 -7.37 -10.93 -2.76
CA ARG A 80 -6.84 -12.08 -1.99
C ARG A 80 -5.98 -13.03 -2.82
N SER A 81 -6.16 -13.05 -4.13
CA SER A 81 -5.37 -13.87 -5.06
C SER A 81 -4.27 -13.07 -5.77
N TYR A 82 -4.15 -11.77 -5.49
CA TYR A 82 -3.10 -10.93 -6.04
C TYR A 82 -1.72 -11.43 -5.57
N ARG A 83 -0.81 -11.57 -6.54
CA ARG A 83 0.61 -11.86 -6.29
C ARG A 83 1.39 -10.56 -6.17
N ALA A 84 2.66 -10.64 -5.79
CA ALA A 84 3.55 -9.48 -5.70
C ALA A 84 3.48 -8.58 -6.95
N GLN A 85 3.47 -9.15 -8.16
CA GLN A 85 3.35 -8.36 -9.40
C GLN A 85 2.05 -7.56 -9.48
N ASN A 86 0.90 -8.13 -9.08
CA ASN A 86 -0.37 -7.41 -9.11
C ASN A 86 -0.36 -6.24 -8.13
N TRP A 87 0.25 -6.43 -6.95
CA TRP A 87 0.43 -5.37 -5.97
C TRP A 87 1.42 -4.31 -6.43
N PHE A 88 2.46 -4.68 -7.18
CA PHE A 88 3.37 -3.75 -7.83
C PHE A 88 2.63 -2.88 -8.85
N ASP A 89 1.87 -3.50 -9.77
CA ASP A 89 1.10 -2.77 -10.79
C ASP A 89 0.11 -1.81 -10.10
N PHE A 90 -0.58 -2.27 -9.05
CA PHE A 90 -1.43 -1.42 -8.24
C PHE A 90 -0.67 -0.24 -7.62
N LEU A 91 0.41 -0.48 -6.89
CA LEU A 91 1.15 0.55 -6.16
C LEU A 91 1.79 1.59 -7.10
N GLN A 92 2.38 1.14 -8.21
CA GLN A 92 3.20 1.97 -9.08
C GLN A 92 2.41 2.65 -10.20
N LEU A 93 1.34 2.02 -10.69
CA LEU A 93 0.63 2.49 -11.89
C LEU A 93 -0.79 2.97 -11.57
N PHE A 94 -1.53 2.22 -10.76
CA PHE A 94 -2.97 2.45 -10.60
C PHE A 94 -3.35 3.29 -9.37
N ALA A 95 -2.63 3.16 -8.27
CA ALA A 95 -3.02 3.75 -6.98
C ALA A 95 -3.15 5.27 -7.07
N HIS A 96 -2.21 5.96 -7.73
CA HIS A 96 -2.23 7.42 -7.78
C HIS A 96 -3.42 7.99 -8.60
N PRO A 97 -3.62 7.63 -9.87
CA PRO A 97 -4.74 8.16 -10.65
C PRO A 97 -6.10 7.69 -10.14
N LEU A 98 -6.23 6.46 -9.64
CA LEU A 98 -7.53 5.90 -9.25
C LEU A 98 -7.98 6.26 -7.84
N LEU A 99 -7.07 6.70 -6.97
CA LEU A 99 -7.44 7.21 -5.65
C LEU A 99 -7.70 8.72 -5.67
N ASP A 100 -7.38 9.42 -6.76
CA ASP A 100 -7.69 10.84 -6.88
C ASP A 100 -9.20 11.09 -6.79
N GLY A 101 -9.59 12.04 -5.94
CA GLY A 101 -11.00 12.28 -5.60
C GLY A 101 -11.69 11.18 -4.76
N ARG A 102 -11.05 10.03 -4.49
CA ARG A 102 -11.66 8.90 -3.74
C ARG A 102 -11.05 8.66 -2.36
N ALA A 103 -9.80 9.09 -2.18
CA ALA A 103 -9.09 9.04 -0.91
C ALA A 103 -8.59 10.43 -0.52
N SER A 104 -8.45 10.64 0.79
CA SER A 104 -7.84 11.85 1.33
C SER A 104 -6.45 12.09 0.74
N LEU A 105 -6.04 13.37 0.71
CA LEU A 105 -4.72 13.75 0.22
C LEU A 105 -3.60 13.06 1.02
N GLU A 106 -3.80 12.88 2.32
CA GLU A 106 -2.87 12.26 3.24
C GLU A 106 -2.65 10.77 2.91
N VAL A 107 -3.72 10.03 2.59
CA VAL A 107 -3.62 8.62 2.13
C VAL A 107 -2.84 8.54 0.83
N ARG A 108 -3.16 9.41 -0.14
CA ARG A 108 -2.50 9.41 -1.45
C ARG A 108 -1.02 9.76 -1.32
N LYS A 109 -0.67 10.74 -0.48
CA LYS A 109 0.73 11.10 -0.18
C LYS A 109 1.46 9.95 0.51
N ASN A 110 0.85 9.30 1.49
CA ASN A 110 1.44 8.16 2.18
C ASN A 110 1.72 6.98 1.24
N LEU A 111 0.78 6.63 0.36
CA LEU A 111 0.99 5.60 -0.66
C LEU A 111 2.02 6.00 -1.71
N ALA A 112 2.03 7.24 -2.16
CA ALA A 112 3.03 7.73 -3.11
C ALA A 112 4.44 7.67 -2.51
N LEU A 113 4.58 8.00 -1.22
CA LEU A 113 5.83 7.84 -0.49
C LEU A 113 6.26 6.36 -0.42
N LEU A 114 5.33 5.45 -0.14
CA LEU A 114 5.60 4.00 -0.15
C LEU A 114 6.02 3.50 -1.55
N ALA A 115 5.34 3.96 -2.61
CA ALA A 115 5.70 3.64 -3.99
C ALA A 115 7.12 4.14 -4.33
N ARG A 116 7.47 5.35 -3.88
CA ARG A 116 8.83 5.89 -4.06
C ARG A 116 9.88 5.13 -3.27
N ILE A 117 9.60 4.79 -2.00
CA ILE A 117 10.47 3.94 -1.16
C ILE A 117 10.74 2.61 -1.87
N TYR A 118 9.68 1.96 -2.37
CA TYR A 118 9.80 0.73 -3.15
C TYR A 118 10.77 0.94 -4.33
N SER A 119 10.51 1.92 -5.20
CA SER A 119 11.28 2.13 -6.42
C SER A 119 12.75 2.44 -6.16
N VAL A 120 13.05 3.25 -5.14
CA VAL A 120 14.43 3.53 -4.73
C VAL A 120 15.08 2.28 -4.15
N SER A 121 14.40 1.56 -3.26
CA SER A 121 14.97 0.38 -2.60
C SER A 121 15.25 -0.79 -3.56
N THR A 122 14.52 -0.89 -4.67
CA THR A 122 14.64 -1.99 -5.64
C THR A 122 15.42 -1.63 -6.91
N GLN A 123 16.03 -0.44 -6.99
CA GLN A 123 16.81 -0.08 -8.17
C GLN A 123 18.08 -0.94 -8.31
N GLY A 124 18.66 -0.96 -9.50
CA GLY A 124 19.82 -1.83 -9.79
C GLY A 124 21.08 -1.48 -8.99
N VAL A 125 21.29 -0.19 -8.70
CA VAL A 125 22.45 0.32 -7.96
C VAL A 125 21.96 1.35 -6.95
N LEU A 126 22.29 1.14 -5.67
CA LEU A 126 22.01 2.10 -4.60
C LEU A 126 23.23 2.98 -4.36
N THR A 127 23.04 4.30 -4.37
CA THR A 127 24.04 5.25 -3.90
C THR A 127 23.88 5.52 -2.40
N GLU A 128 24.89 6.16 -1.79
CA GLU A 128 24.76 6.61 -0.39
C GLU A 128 23.63 7.64 -0.21
N GLU A 129 23.33 8.43 -1.25
CA GLU A 129 22.26 9.42 -1.20
C GLU A 129 20.88 8.75 -1.23
N ASP A 130 20.75 7.65 -1.98
CA ASP A 130 19.55 6.80 -1.94
C ASP A 130 19.34 6.18 -0.56
N ILE A 131 20.40 5.71 0.09
CA ILE A 131 20.33 5.16 1.45
C ILE A 131 19.88 6.24 2.43
N ARG A 132 20.48 7.44 2.40
CA ARG A 132 20.05 8.58 3.24
C ARG A 132 18.61 8.98 2.99
N TYR A 133 18.17 8.97 1.72
CA TYR A 133 16.77 9.18 1.38
C TYR A 133 15.87 8.12 2.02
N LEU A 134 16.23 6.84 1.94
CA LEU A 134 15.45 5.75 2.53
C LEU A 134 15.33 5.88 4.05
N GLU A 135 16.41 6.26 4.76
CA GLU A 135 16.39 6.49 6.21
C GLU A 135 15.30 7.50 6.62
N GLY A 136 15.23 8.64 5.93
CA GLY A 136 14.23 9.67 6.19
C GLY A 136 12.82 9.27 5.72
N ALA A 137 12.71 8.78 4.49
CA ALA A 137 11.43 8.48 3.86
C ALA A 137 10.67 7.37 4.57
N VAL A 138 11.36 6.33 5.05
CA VAL A 138 10.77 5.22 5.80
C VAL A 138 10.18 5.70 7.12
N LEU A 139 10.92 6.54 7.86
CA LEU A 139 10.43 7.10 9.13
C LEU A 139 9.22 8.01 8.91
N GLU A 140 9.24 8.83 7.86
CA GLU A 140 8.09 9.67 7.47
C GLU A 140 6.88 8.81 7.10
N PHE A 141 7.08 7.77 6.30
CA PHE A 141 6.03 6.84 5.90
C PHE A 141 5.37 6.18 7.10
N VAL A 142 6.15 5.60 8.03
CA VAL A 142 5.60 4.91 9.20
C VAL A 142 4.85 5.88 10.10
N LYS A 143 5.40 7.06 10.40
CA LYS A 143 4.70 8.09 11.20
C LYS A 143 3.39 8.54 10.56
N SER A 144 3.42 8.76 9.25
CA SER A 144 2.22 9.13 8.49
C SER A 144 1.19 8.00 8.51
N TYR A 145 1.63 6.74 8.36
CA TYR A 145 0.78 5.56 8.42
C TYR A 145 0.13 5.39 9.81
N GLU A 146 0.91 5.52 10.88
CA GLU A 146 0.41 5.46 12.25
C GLU A 146 -0.62 6.54 12.52
N ASN A 147 -0.41 7.77 12.05
CA ASN A 147 -1.40 8.85 12.21
C ASN A 147 -2.68 8.56 11.42
N LEU A 148 -2.55 8.07 10.18
CA LEU A 148 -3.69 7.74 9.33
C LEU A 148 -4.55 6.64 9.93
N TYR A 149 -3.92 5.61 10.49
CA TYR A 149 -4.62 4.40 10.89
C TYR A 149 -4.67 4.16 12.40
N SER A 150 -4.09 5.03 13.24
CA SER A 150 -4.15 5.23 14.73
C SER A 150 -4.48 4.02 15.65
N ASP A 151 -4.33 2.79 15.19
CA ASP A 151 -4.62 1.54 15.91
C ASP A 151 -3.35 0.68 15.90
N PRO A 152 -2.80 0.34 17.07
CA PRO A 152 -1.63 -0.52 17.16
C PRO A 152 -1.79 -1.85 16.40
N ALA A 153 -3.01 -2.35 16.20
CA ALA A 153 -3.26 -3.57 15.42
C ALA A 153 -3.01 -3.41 13.90
N VAL A 154 -2.88 -2.20 13.36
CA VAL A 154 -2.39 -1.97 11.98
C VAL A 154 -0.87 -2.04 11.88
N CYS A 155 -0.16 -1.90 13.00
CA CYS A 155 1.30 -1.89 13.06
C CYS A 155 1.84 -3.32 13.05
N THR A 156 1.76 -3.96 11.87
CA THR A 156 2.21 -5.33 11.65
C THR A 156 3.73 -5.47 11.75
N SER A 157 4.22 -6.70 11.89
CA SER A 157 5.66 -7.01 11.80
C SER A 157 6.29 -6.53 10.49
N ASN A 158 5.52 -6.50 9.38
CA ASN A 158 5.98 -5.96 8.11
C ASN A 158 6.15 -4.43 8.17
N LEU A 159 5.23 -3.72 8.84
CA LEU A 159 5.37 -2.27 9.04
C LEU A 159 6.58 -1.95 9.92
N HIS A 160 6.83 -2.74 10.97
CA HIS A 160 8.05 -2.60 11.75
C HIS A 160 9.29 -2.93 10.92
N GLY A 161 9.24 -4.00 10.13
CA GLY A 161 10.35 -4.46 9.31
C GLY A 161 10.82 -3.44 8.27
N ILE A 162 9.91 -2.56 7.77
CA ILE A 162 10.31 -1.51 6.83
C ILE A 162 11.28 -0.51 7.47
N LEU A 163 11.26 -0.33 8.80
CA LEU A 163 12.19 0.56 9.51
C LEU A 163 13.65 0.15 9.33
N HIS A 164 13.89 -1.15 9.10
CA HIS A 164 15.23 -1.71 8.87
C HIS A 164 15.62 -1.74 7.39
N LEU A 165 14.80 -1.16 6.50
CA LEU A 165 15.05 -1.17 5.04
C LEU A 165 16.35 -0.46 4.68
N ALA A 166 16.64 0.69 5.27
CA ALA A 166 17.86 1.44 4.97
C ALA A 166 19.11 0.69 5.45
N ASP A 167 19.08 0.12 6.65
CA ASP A 167 20.16 -0.71 7.18
C ASP A 167 20.37 -1.97 6.33
N GLY A 168 19.29 -2.63 5.92
CA GLY A 168 19.34 -3.77 5.00
C GLY A 168 19.94 -3.36 3.65
N ALA A 169 19.52 -2.22 3.11
CA ALA A 169 20.02 -1.66 1.86
C ALA A 169 21.53 -1.37 1.90
N LYS A 170 21.99 -0.80 3.01
CA LYS A 170 23.40 -0.47 3.24
C LYS A 170 24.28 -1.72 3.36
N ASN A 171 23.81 -2.75 4.06
CA ASN A 171 24.60 -3.94 4.37
C ASN A 171 24.51 -5.03 3.29
N CYS A 172 23.39 -5.09 2.56
CA CYS A 172 23.08 -6.17 1.63
C CYS A 172 22.84 -5.72 0.18
N GLY A 173 22.92 -4.41 -0.09
CA GLY A 173 22.63 -3.84 -1.41
C GLY A 173 21.12 -3.71 -1.66
N PRO A 174 20.67 -3.62 -2.92
CA PRO A 174 19.26 -3.43 -3.26
C PRO A 174 18.32 -4.46 -2.60
N ALA A 175 17.11 -3.99 -2.25
CA ALA A 175 16.15 -4.75 -1.47
C ALA A 175 15.70 -6.07 -2.12
N TRP A 176 15.66 -6.11 -3.46
CA TRP A 176 15.37 -7.35 -4.19
C TRP A 176 16.42 -8.46 -3.96
N GLY A 177 17.62 -8.12 -3.48
CA GLY A 177 18.69 -9.07 -3.17
C GLY A 177 18.48 -9.83 -1.85
N TYR A 178 17.75 -9.26 -0.89
CA TYR A 178 17.57 -9.86 0.44
C TYR A 178 16.10 -10.01 0.87
N TRP A 179 15.14 -9.43 0.15
CA TRP A 179 13.70 -9.69 0.35
C TRP A 179 13.23 -11.05 -0.21
N GLN A 180 14.14 -11.83 -0.80
CA GLN A 180 13.86 -13.19 -1.21
C GLN A 180 13.97 -14.13 0.00
N SER A 181 12.83 -14.43 0.61
CA SER A 181 12.74 -15.67 1.40
C SER A 181 12.58 -16.80 0.40
N ARG A 182 13.43 -17.82 0.54
CA ARG A 182 13.26 -19.11 -0.13
C ARG A 182 11.90 -19.73 0.22
#